data_AF-A0A846RRM7-F1
#
_entry.id   AF-A0A846RRM7-F1
#
_cell.length_a   1.000
_cell.length_b   1.000
_cell.length_c   1.000
_cell.angle_alpha   90.00
_cell.angle_beta   90.00
_cell.angle_gamma   90.00
#
_symmetry.space_group_name_H-M   'P 1'
#
loop_
_entity.id
_entity.type
_entity.pdbx_description
1 polymer ?
#
loop_
_entity_poly.entity_id
_entity_poly.type
_entity_poly.pdbx_seq_one_letter_code
_entity_poly.pdbx_strand_id
1 'polypeptide(L)'
;MRLVIARCSVDYIGRLRAHLPLATRLLLVKADGSVLVHSDGGSYKPLNWMSPPATLRIIEPAPEDAELGVMQTWNVQHAKSDDRLVISIHELMHESSHDLGVDPGLVKDGVEADLQRLLAEQITLLGDGYSLIRREYMTAIGPVDILARDGHGRTVAIELKRRGDIDGVEQLTRYLELLNRDPLMAPVKGVYAAQQIKPQARVLAQDRGIDCLTLDYDAMRGVDDVDSRCAGSTTSIRASSDVTPGRGTVVPVQRHIESADDRNRWGGGVCPGTTGAGQDHCRRRRPRLRERPDYVRRSCWGIPACV
;
A
#
# COMPACT_ATOMS: atom_id res chain seq x y z
N MET A 1 17.65 -21.35 -3.11
CA MET A 1 17.47 -20.27 -2.12
C MET A 1 18.34 -20.57 -0.92
N ARG A 2 19.19 -19.65 -0.48
CA ARG A 2 20.02 -19.78 0.73
C ARG A 2 19.55 -18.77 1.79
N LEU A 3 19.32 -19.26 3.00
CA LEU A 3 18.84 -18.52 4.16
C LEU A 3 19.94 -18.51 5.22
N VAL A 4 20.34 -17.32 5.67
CA VAL A 4 21.40 -17.17 6.68
C VAL A 4 20.94 -16.24 7.80
N ILE A 5 21.04 -16.70 9.04
CA ILE A 5 20.91 -15.86 10.23
C ILE A 5 22.32 -15.59 10.74
N ALA A 6 22.71 -14.32 10.77
CA ALA A 6 24.06 -13.92 11.14
C ALA A 6 24.09 -12.60 11.89
N ARG A 7 25.04 -12.47 12.82
CA ARG A 7 25.44 -11.17 13.37
C ARG A 7 26.33 -10.48 12.34
N CYS A 8 25.84 -9.41 11.73
CA CYS A 8 26.53 -8.75 10.62
C CYS A 8 26.32 -7.24 10.60
N SER A 9 27.21 -6.51 9.94
CA SER A 9 27.00 -5.14 9.48
C SER A 9 26.88 -5.13 7.95
N VAL A 10 26.29 -4.08 7.39
CA VAL A 10 26.10 -3.97 5.94
C VAL A 10 26.39 -2.57 5.46
N ASP A 11 27.22 -2.46 4.43
CA ASP A 11 27.50 -1.23 3.71
C ASP A 11 27.03 -1.35 2.27
N TYR A 12 26.14 -0.43 1.87
CA TYR A 12 25.81 -0.22 0.48
C TYR A 12 26.64 0.93 -0.07
N ILE A 13 27.33 0.68 -1.17
CA ILE A 13 28.19 1.66 -1.84
C ILE A 13 27.77 1.71 -3.30
N GLY A 14 27.31 2.87 -3.75
CA GLY A 14 26.91 3.07 -5.14
C GLY A 14 26.27 4.43 -5.35
N ARG A 15 25.10 4.46 -5.99
CA ARG A 15 24.31 5.70 -6.21
C ARG A 15 24.01 6.48 -4.94
N LEU A 16 23.93 5.78 -3.82
CA LEU A 16 23.88 6.34 -2.48
C LEU A 16 24.86 5.57 -1.59
N ARG A 17 25.05 6.07 -0.37
CA ARG A 17 25.72 5.33 0.70
C ARG A 17 24.73 5.05 1.81
N ALA A 18 24.68 3.81 2.25
CA ALA A 18 23.87 3.42 3.41
C ALA A 18 24.66 2.43 4.26
N HIS A 19 24.56 2.59 5.57
CA HIS A 19 25.22 1.74 6.54
C HIS A 19 24.18 1.15 7.50
N LEU A 20 24.23 -0.16 7.70
CA LEU A 20 23.50 -0.87 8.74
C LEU A 20 24.50 -1.32 9.82
N PRO A 21 24.36 -0.83 11.06
CA PRO A 21 25.28 -1.16 12.15
C PRO A 21 25.17 -2.64 12.53
N LEU A 22 26.14 -3.16 13.25
CA LEU A 22 26.20 -4.57 13.66
C LEU A 22 24.94 -5.02 14.40
N ALA A 23 24.24 -6.03 13.86
CA ALA A 23 23.07 -6.64 14.48
C ALA A 23 22.82 -8.04 13.91
N THR A 24 21.99 -8.84 14.60
CA THR A 24 21.49 -10.10 14.06
C THR A 24 20.46 -9.84 12.96
N ARG A 25 20.69 -10.43 11.79
CA ARG A 25 19.86 -10.23 10.60
C ARG A 25 19.62 -11.53 9.85
N LEU A 26 18.53 -11.55 9.10
CA LEU A 26 18.23 -12.59 8.13
C LEU A 26 18.71 -12.13 6.75
N LEU A 27 19.60 -12.91 6.14
CA LEU A 27 20.12 -12.73 4.79
C LEU A 27 19.46 -13.78 3.88
N LEU A 28 18.77 -13.32 2.84
CA LEU A 28 18.22 -14.17 1.78
C LEU A 28 19.09 -14.04 0.54
N VAL A 29 19.61 -15.15 0.04
CA VAL A 29 20.32 -15.22 -1.24
C VAL A 29 19.49 -16.08 -2.20
N LYS A 30 18.95 -15.45 -3.24
CA LYS A 30 18.10 -16.11 -4.23
C LYS A 30 18.93 -16.72 -5.36
N ALA A 31 18.30 -17.62 -6.11
CA ALA A 31 18.93 -18.30 -7.25
C ALA A 31 19.26 -17.36 -8.43
N ASP A 32 18.55 -16.24 -8.56
CA ASP A 32 18.81 -15.20 -9.56
C ASP A 32 19.99 -14.26 -9.18
N GLY A 33 20.63 -14.51 -8.05
CA GLY A 33 21.74 -13.72 -7.52
C GLY A 33 21.32 -12.54 -6.64
N SER A 34 20.01 -12.29 -6.47
CA SER A 34 19.56 -11.24 -5.56
C SER A 34 19.83 -11.57 -4.10
N VAL A 35 20.18 -10.52 -3.33
CA VAL A 35 20.48 -10.63 -1.90
C VAL A 35 19.63 -9.62 -1.14
N LEU A 36 18.93 -10.07 -0.09
CA LEU A 36 18.05 -9.23 0.73
C LEU A 36 18.47 -9.34 2.20
N VAL A 37 18.45 -8.21 2.89
CA VAL A 37 18.82 -8.08 4.30
C VAL A 37 17.59 -7.66 5.10
N HIS A 38 17.15 -8.51 6.03
CA HIS A 38 15.99 -8.30 6.89
C HIS A 38 16.35 -8.22 8.37
N SER A 39 15.54 -7.48 9.11
CA SER A 39 15.44 -7.52 10.57
C SER A 39 14.04 -7.95 10.98
N ASP A 40 13.87 -8.27 12.27
CA ASP A 40 12.59 -8.67 12.84
C ASP A 40 11.57 -7.51 12.88
N GLY A 41 12.04 -6.27 13.04
CA GLY A 41 11.24 -5.05 12.99
C GLY A 41 11.51 -4.19 11.76
N GLY A 42 10.72 -3.14 11.58
CA GLY A 42 11.05 -2.00 10.69
C GLY A 42 10.26 -1.92 9.38
N SER A 43 9.81 -3.02 8.78
CA SER A 43 8.89 -3.06 7.61
C SER A 43 8.70 -4.50 7.14
N TYR A 44 7.68 -4.76 6.32
CA TYR A 44 7.60 -6.00 5.51
C TYR A 44 8.65 -6.05 4.38
N LYS A 45 9.33 -4.92 4.10
CA LYS A 45 10.39 -4.79 3.09
C LYS A 45 11.77 -5.07 3.67
N PRO A 46 12.74 -5.54 2.86
CA PRO A 46 14.14 -5.60 3.29
C PRO A 46 14.67 -4.21 3.67
N LEU A 47 15.59 -4.18 4.65
CA LEU A 47 16.31 -2.96 5.03
C LEU A 47 17.30 -2.51 3.95
N ASN A 48 17.93 -3.48 3.28
CA ASN A 48 18.86 -3.26 2.19
C ASN A 48 18.84 -4.49 1.26
N TRP A 49 19.10 -4.29 -0.02
CA TRP A 49 19.07 -5.37 -1.00
C TRP A 49 19.92 -5.06 -2.22
N MET A 50 20.26 -6.11 -2.96
CA MET A 50 20.80 -6.03 -4.31
C MET A 50 19.91 -6.83 -5.26
N SER A 51 19.41 -6.18 -6.31
CA SER A 51 18.57 -6.80 -7.34
C SER A 51 19.40 -7.58 -8.35
N PRO A 52 18.82 -8.56 -9.06
CA PRO A 52 19.53 -9.22 -10.16
C PRO A 52 19.65 -8.26 -11.36
N PRO A 53 20.64 -8.44 -12.25
CA PRO A 53 21.72 -9.41 -12.18
C PRO A 53 22.78 -8.99 -11.15
N ALA A 54 23.06 -9.85 -10.18
CA ALA A 54 24.07 -9.62 -9.16
C ALA A 54 24.88 -10.88 -8.88
N THR A 55 26.15 -10.70 -8.51
CA THR A 55 27.06 -11.79 -8.18
C THR A 55 27.51 -11.65 -6.74
N LEU A 56 27.28 -12.69 -5.93
CA LEU A 56 27.81 -12.81 -4.58
C LEU A 56 29.18 -13.48 -4.61
N ARG A 57 30.18 -12.85 -3.99
CA ARG A 57 31.49 -13.45 -3.69
C ARG A 57 31.73 -13.41 -2.19
N ILE A 58 32.14 -14.54 -1.63
CA ILE A 58 32.56 -14.63 -0.23
C ILE A 58 34.07 -14.61 -0.23
N ILE A 59 34.64 -13.65 0.49
CA ILE A 59 36.08 -13.46 0.59
C ILE A 59 36.50 -13.44 2.06
N GLU A 60 37.79 -13.71 2.30
CA GLU A 60 38.39 -13.50 3.60
C GLU A 60 38.34 -11.99 3.96
N PRO A 61 38.09 -11.67 5.24
CA PRO A 61 38.10 -10.29 5.70
C PRO A 61 39.50 -9.69 5.54
N ALA A 62 39.57 -8.36 5.35
CA ALA A 62 40.85 -7.66 5.44
C ALA A 62 41.44 -7.83 6.86
N PRO A 63 42.78 -7.78 7.04
CA PRO A 63 43.40 -7.95 8.36
C PRO A 63 42.80 -7.05 9.44
N GLU A 64 42.52 -5.79 9.09
CA GLU A 64 41.89 -4.80 9.98
C GLU A 64 40.46 -5.21 10.40
N ASP A 65 39.66 -5.73 9.47
CA ASP A 65 38.31 -6.22 9.75
C ASP A 65 38.32 -7.51 10.58
N ALA A 66 39.31 -8.38 10.33
CA ALA A 66 39.50 -9.62 11.08
C ALA A 66 39.81 -9.33 12.56
N GLU A 67 40.63 -8.31 12.84
CA GLU A 67 40.90 -7.82 14.20
C GLU A 67 39.65 -7.29 14.91
N LEU A 68 38.69 -6.76 14.14
CA LEU A 68 37.36 -6.33 14.63
C LEU A 68 36.37 -7.50 14.77
N GLY A 69 36.81 -8.73 14.55
CA GLY A 69 36.02 -9.95 14.71
C GLY A 69 35.11 -10.25 13.52
N VAL A 70 35.39 -9.71 12.33
CA VAL A 70 34.74 -10.16 11.09
C VAL A 70 35.34 -11.51 10.71
N MET A 71 34.48 -12.51 10.48
CA MET A 71 34.88 -13.86 10.05
C MET A 71 34.93 -13.98 8.52
N GLN A 72 33.99 -13.34 7.83
CA GLN A 72 33.86 -13.40 6.37
C GLN A 72 33.25 -12.11 5.84
N THR A 73 33.66 -11.72 4.63
CA THR A 73 33.07 -10.58 3.93
C THR A 73 32.36 -11.06 2.68
N TRP A 74 31.07 -10.74 2.58
CA TRP A 74 30.25 -11.04 1.41
C TRP A 74 30.14 -9.79 0.55
N ASN A 75 30.62 -9.87 -0.68
CA ASN A 75 30.55 -8.80 -1.66
C ASN A 75 29.52 -9.16 -2.72
N VAL A 76 28.40 -8.44 -2.74
CA VAL A 76 27.35 -8.57 -3.75
C VAL A 76 27.47 -7.42 -4.74
N GLN A 77 27.94 -7.71 -5.94
CA GLN A 77 28.16 -6.71 -6.99
C GLN A 77 27.04 -6.77 -8.02
N HIS A 78 26.41 -5.63 -8.32
CA HIS A 78 25.49 -5.53 -9.45
C HIS A 78 26.26 -5.62 -10.77
N ALA A 79 25.72 -6.32 -11.77
CA ALA A 79 26.47 -6.58 -13.01
C ALA A 79 26.48 -5.39 -13.99
N LYS A 80 25.57 -4.43 -13.84
CA LYS A 80 25.42 -3.29 -14.78
C LYS A 80 25.74 -1.93 -14.15
N SER A 81 26.04 -1.89 -12.85
CA SER A 81 26.42 -0.66 -12.16
C SER A 81 27.47 -0.97 -11.10
N ASP A 82 28.18 0.05 -10.65
CA ASP A 82 29.18 -0.06 -9.58
C ASP A 82 28.54 -0.17 -8.17
N ASP A 83 27.23 -0.40 -8.12
CA ASP A 83 26.48 -0.61 -6.88
C ASP A 83 26.92 -1.95 -6.24
N ARG A 84 27.39 -1.88 -4.99
CA ARG A 84 27.83 -3.05 -4.21
C ARG A 84 27.19 -3.07 -2.83
N LEU A 85 26.88 -4.27 -2.36
CA LEU A 85 26.48 -4.55 -0.99
C LEU A 85 27.59 -5.36 -0.33
N VAL A 86 28.24 -4.78 0.68
CA VAL A 86 29.30 -5.42 1.47
C VAL A 86 28.69 -5.81 2.81
N ILE A 87 28.64 -7.11 3.10
CA ILE A 87 28.09 -7.65 4.34
C ILE A 87 29.25 -8.28 5.12
N SER A 88 29.58 -7.70 6.27
CA SER A 88 30.63 -8.21 7.17
C SER A 88 29.99 -9.14 8.20
N ILE A 89 30.30 -10.43 8.10
CA ILE A 89 29.77 -11.48 8.98
C ILE A 89 30.67 -11.61 10.20
N HIS A 90 30.16 -11.31 11.38
CA HIS A 90 30.87 -11.50 12.66
C HIS A 90 30.54 -12.83 13.32
N GLU A 91 29.36 -13.38 13.06
CA GLU A 91 28.93 -14.67 13.61
C GLU A 91 27.88 -15.29 12.69
N LEU A 92 28.09 -16.55 12.32
CA LEU A 92 27.11 -17.34 11.58
C LEU A 92 26.30 -18.19 12.55
N MET A 93 25.03 -17.84 12.76
CA MET A 93 24.16 -18.52 13.74
C MET A 93 23.40 -19.69 13.11
N HIS A 94 22.94 -19.51 11.87
CA HIS A 94 22.23 -20.55 11.13
C HIS A 94 22.40 -20.36 9.63
N GLU A 95 22.50 -21.47 8.91
CA GLU A 95 22.51 -21.48 7.45
C GLU A 95 21.70 -22.69 6.95
N SER A 96 20.82 -22.45 5.98
CA SER A 96 20.13 -23.51 5.25
C SER A 96 19.98 -23.17 3.77
N SER A 97 19.88 -24.20 2.93
CA SER A 97 19.70 -24.07 1.48
C SER A 97 18.56 -24.95 1.01
N HIS A 98 17.70 -24.40 0.15
CA HIS A 98 16.48 -25.04 -0.34
C HIS A 98 16.33 -24.81 -1.84
N ASP A 99 15.97 -25.84 -2.58
CA ASP A 99 15.49 -25.70 -3.96
C ASP A 99 13.98 -25.43 -3.93
N LEU A 100 13.55 -24.33 -4.56
CA LEU A 100 12.14 -23.95 -4.62
C LEU A 100 11.48 -24.44 -5.92
N GLY A 101 12.25 -24.99 -6.85
CA GLY A 101 11.76 -25.42 -8.16
C GLY A 101 11.37 -24.25 -9.07
N VAL A 102 10.56 -24.56 -10.08
CA VAL A 102 10.03 -23.58 -11.03
C VAL A 102 8.83 -22.89 -10.41
N ASP A 103 8.91 -21.57 -10.24
CA ASP A 103 7.78 -20.74 -9.83
C ASP A 103 6.78 -20.64 -11.00
N PRO A 104 5.51 -21.08 -10.84
CA PRO A 104 4.48 -20.86 -11.85
C PRO A 104 4.16 -19.36 -12.06
N GLY A 105 4.68 -18.51 -11.17
CA GLY A 105 4.52 -17.07 -11.21
C GLY A 105 3.32 -16.61 -10.41
N LEU A 106 3.41 -15.39 -9.88
CA LEU A 106 2.29 -14.73 -9.22
C LEU A 106 1.21 -14.41 -10.26
N VAL A 107 0.08 -15.11 -10.20
CA VAL A 107 -1.14 -14.67 -10.88
C VAL A 107 -1.67 -13.46 -10.12
N LYS A 108 -1.36 -12.26 -10.62
CA LYS A 108 -2.06 -11.05 -10.19
C LYS A 108 -3.40 -11.08 -10.87
N ASP A 109 -4.47 -11.29 -10.11
CA ASP A 109 -5.83 -11.08 -10.63
C ASP A 109 -5.86 -9.70 -11.27
N GLY A 110 -6.07 -9.67 -12.59
CA GLY A 110 -6.19 -8.46 -13.39
C GLY A 110 -7.47 -7.71 -13.07
N VAL A 111 -7.84 -7.58 -11.80
CA VAL A 111 -9.10 -7.02 -11.31
C VAL A 111 -9.34 -5.64 -11.90
N GLU A 112 -8.30 -4.82 -12.15
CA GLU A 112 -8.49 -3.52 -12.78
C GLU A 112 -8.80 -3.62 -14.28
N ALA A 113 -8.09 -4.50 -15.01
CA ALA A 113 -8.41 -4.77 -16.41
C ALA A 113 -9.80 -5.41 -16.56
N ASP A 114 -10.19 -6.28 -15.62
CA ASP A 114 -11.49 -6.91 -15.60
C ASP A 114 -12.59 -5.92 -15.19
N LEU A 115 -12.36 -5.06 -14.19
CA LEU A 115 -13.25 -3.95 -13.85
C LEU A 115 -13.47 -3.01 -15.03
N GLN A 116 -12.40 -2.67 -15.77
CA GLN A 116 -12.50 -1.84 -16.97
C GLN A 116 -13.36 -2.52 -18.04
N ARG A 117 -13.11 -3.82 -18.30
CA ARG A 117 -13.91 -4.60 -19.24
C ARG A 117 -15.38 -4.67 -18.82
N LEU A 118 -15.66 -5.03 -17.57
CA LEU A 118 -17.02 -5.17 -17.03
C LEU A 118 -17.76 -3.84 -17.02
N LEU A 119 -17.13 -2.74 -16.61
CA LEU A 119 -17.78 -1.42 -16.63
C LEU A 119 -18.03 -0.94 -18.07
N ALA A 120 -17.15 -1.25 -19.01
CA ALA A 120 -17.37 -0.92 -20.42
C ALA A 120 -18.55 -1.70 -21.02
N GLU A 121 -18.72 -2.98 -20.64
CA GLU A 121 -19.86 -3.82 -21.03
C GLU A 121 -21.16 -3.37 -20.34
N GLN A 122 -21.06 -2.84 -19.12
CA GLN A 122 -22.19 -2.40 -18.28
C GLN A 122 -22.16 -0.89 -18.07
N ILE A 123 -21.93 -0.12 -19.14
CA ILE A 123 -21.71 1.33 -19.06
C ILE A 123 -22.90 2.09 -18.43
N THR A 124 -24.09 1.50 -18.46
CA THR A 124 -25.32 1.99 -17.82
C THR A 124 -25.23 2.07 -16.30
N LEU A 125 -24.25 1.41 -15.66
CA LEU A 125 -23.98 1.56 -14.22
C LEU A 125 -23.57 3.00 -13.85
N LEU A 126 -23.09 3.79 -14.82
CA LEU A 126 -22.80 5.21 -14.62
C LEU A 126 -24.07 6.09 -14.62
N GLY A 127 -25.17 5.58 -15.18
CA GLY A 127 -26.45 6.28 -15.30
C GLY A 127 -27.14 6.01 -16.65
N ASP A 128 -28.40 6.43 -16.72
CA ASP A 128 -29.21 6.27 -17.93
C ASP A 128 -28.64 7.06 -19.12
N GLY A 129 -28.68 6.45 -20.30
CA GLY A 129 -28.22 7.07 -21.55
C GLY A 129 -26.70 7.13 -21.71
N TYR A 130 -25.92 6.56 -20.79
CA TYR A 130 -24.48 6.43 -20.97
C TYR A 130 -24.14 5.48 -22.13
N SER A 131 -23.13 5.84 -22.92
CA SER A 131 -22.63 5.01 -24.03
C SER A 131 -21.10 5.02 -24.08
N LEU A 132 -20.51 3.86 -24.36
CA LEU A 132 -19.07 3.71 -24.48
C LEU A 132 -18.57 4.37 -25.77
N ILE A 133 -17.55 5.24 -25.67
CA ILE A 133 -16.80 5.71 -26.84
C ILE A 133 -15.63 4.75 -27.10
N ARG A 134 -14.77 4.56 -26.09
CA ARG A 134 -13.55 3.78 -26.23
C ARG A 134 -12.99 3.37 -24.87
N ARG A 135 -12.42 2.18 -24.80
CA ARG A 135 -11.52 1.75 -23.72
C ARG A 135 -10.08 2.12 -24.04
N GLU A 136 -9.31 2.44 -23.01
CA GLU A 136 -7.90 2.83 -23.11
C GLU A 136 -7.70 3.93 -24.16
N TYR A 137 -8.39 5.05 -23.96
CA TYR A 137 -8.30 6.19 -24.87
C TYR A 137 -6.92 6.84 -24.74
N MET A 138 -6.06 6.61 -25.73
CA MET A 138 -4.68 7.10 -25.74
C MET A 138 -4.61 8.62 -25.73
N THR A 139 -3.85 9.18 -24.79
CA THR A 139 -3.49 10.60 -24.74
C THR A 139 -1.97 10.77 -24.75
N ALA A 140 -1.51 12.03 -24.84
CA ALA A 140 -0.09 12.35 -24.79
C ALA A 140 0.61 11.97 -23.47
N ILE A 141 -0.15 11.79 -22.38
CA ILE A 141 0.38 11.47 -21.04
C ILE A 141 -0.02 10.05 -20.57
N GLY A 142 -0.56 9.23 -21.48
CA GLY A 142 -1.01 7.86 -21.22
C GLY A 142 -2.49 7.63 -21.54
N PRO A 143 -2.97 6.38 -21.48
CA PRO A 143 -4.38 6.06 -21.73
C PRO A 143 -5.28 6.50 -20.57
N VAL A 144 -6.47 7.00 -20.91
CA VAL A 144 -7.62 7.06 -19.98
C VAL A 144 -8.35 5.72 -20.04
N ASP A 145 -8.71 5.13 -18.90
CA ASP A 145 -9.29 3.79 -18.85
C ASP A 145 -10.56 3.65 -19.70
N ILE A 146 -11.53 4.55 -19.52
CA ILE A 146 -12.75 4.58 -20.34
C ILE A 146 -13.08 6.02 -20.71
N LEU A 147 -13.41 6.24 -21.98
CA LEU A 147 -14.08 7.43 -22.46
C LEU A 147 -15.51 7.06 -22.87
N ALA A 148 -16.48 7.84 -22.40
CA ALA A 148 -17.91 7.61 -22.63
C ALA A 148 -18.65 8.91 -22.98
N ARG A 149 -19.90 8.79 -23.44
CA ARG A 149 -20.86 9.88 -23.48
C ARG A 149 -21.92 9.68 -22.41
N ASP A 150 -22.30 10.75 -21.72
CA ASP A 150 -23.46 10.74 -20.82
C ASP A 150 -24.78 10.80 -21.61
N GLY A 151 -25.92 10.67 -20.90
CA GLY A 151 -27.26 10.77 -21.51
C GLY A 151 -27.60 12.12 -22.14
N HIS A 152 -26.76 13.15 -21.95
CA HIS A 152 -26.87 14.45 -22.61
C HIS A 152 -25.87 14.61 -23.76
N GLY A 153 -25.13 13.56 -24.13
CA GLY A 153 -24.15 13.54 -25.21
C GLY A 153 -22.78 14.13 -24.85
N ARG A 154 -22.56 14.56 -23.60
CA ARG A 154 -21.30 15.16 -23.14
C ARG A 154 -20.25 14.08 -22.89
N THR A 155 -18.98 14.43 -23.11
CA THR A 155 -17.86 13.51 -22.93
C THR A 155 -17.56 13.29 -21.44
N VAL A 156 -17.34 12.04 -21.04
CA VAL A 156 -16.98 11.64 -19.69
C VAL A 156 -15.72 10.78 -19.73
N ALA A 157 -14.69 11.20 -19.01
CA ALA A 157 -13.48 10.42 -18.75
C ALA A 157 -13.64 9.66 -17.42
N ILE A 158 -13.44 8.36 -17.45
CA ILE A 158 -13.53 7.49 -16.29
C ILE A 158 -12.17 6.87 -16.02
N GLU A 159 -11.69 7.00 -14.78
CA GLU A 159 -10.51 6.30 -14.27
C GLU A 159 -10.98 5.22 -13.28
N LEU A 160 -10.45 4.01 -13.42
CA LEU A 160 -10.80 2.86 -12.60
C LEU A 160 -9.64 2.47 -11.67
N LYS A 161 -9.96 2.16 -10.43
CA LYS A 161 -9.03 1.52 -9.49
C LYS A 161 -9.70 0.37 -8.76
N ARG A 162 -8.93 -0.67 -8.40
CA ARG A 162 -9.45 -1.63 -7.41
C ARG A 162 -9.60 -0.96 -6.04
N ARG A 163 -8.58 -0.23 -5.61
CA ARG A 163 -8.57 0.57 -4.38
C ARG A 163 -8.23 2.02 -4.72
N GLY A 164 -9.24 2.87 -4.73
CA GLY A 164 -9.10 4.29 -5.03
C GLY A 164 -8.41 5.06 -3.92
N ASP A 165 -7.23 5.59 -4.23
CA ASP A 165 -6.48 6.53 -3.40
C ASP A 165 -6.30 7.88 -4.11
N ILE A 166 -5.48 8.77 -3.53
CA ILE A 166 -5.24 10.12 -4.02
C ILE A 166 -4.57 10.10 -5.40
N ASP A 167 -3.69 9.14 -5.65
CA ASP A 167 -2.90 9.07 -6.89
C ASP A 167 -3.81 8.89 -8.11
N GLY A 168 -4.87 8.08 -8.00
CA GLY A 168 -5.85 7.93 -9.08
C GLY A 168 -6.69 9.20 -9.35
N VAL A 169 -6.96 10.01 -8.33
CA VAL A 169 -7.67 11.30 -8.51
C VAL A 169 -6.77 12.33 -9.21
N GLU A 170 -5.50 12.40 -8.81
CA GLU A 170 -4.49 13.27 -9.45
C GLU A 170 -4.21 12.80 -10.89
N GLN A 171 -4.24 11.50 -11.15
CA GLN A 171 -4.17 10.94 -12.50
C GLN A 171 -5.35 11.42 -13.36
N LEU A 172 -6.59 11.24 -12.89
CA LEU A 172 -7.79 11.69 -13.62
C LEU A 172 -7.80 13.22 -13.82
N THR A 173 -7.38 13.98 -12.82
CA THR A 173 -7.27 15.45 -12.93
C THR A 173 -6.37 15.87 -14.09
N ARG A 174 -5.18 15.25 -14.22
CA ARG A 174 -4.26 15.54 -15.34
C ARG A 174 -4.88 15.19 -16.70
N TYR A 175 -5.66 14.11 -16.79
CA TYR A 175 -6.37 13.77 -18.01
C TYR A 175 -7.46 14.78 -18.34
N LEU A 176 -8.25 15.21 -17.36
CA LEU A 176 -9.29 16.22 -17.56
C LEU A 176 -8.70 17.55 -18.02
N GLU A 177 -7.58 18.00 -17.43
CA GLU A 177 -6.88 19.20 -17.88
C GLU A 177 -6.41 19.10 -19.33
N LEU A 178 -5.96 17.92 -19.76
CA LEU A 178 -5.53 17.69 -21.14
C LEU A 178 -6.72 17.62 -22.10
N LEU A 179 -7.75 16.83 -21.77
CA LEU A 179 -8.90 16.59 -22.64
C LEU A 179 -9.78 17.85 -22.79
N ASN A 180 -9.89 18.67 -21.75
CA ASN A 180 -10.63 19.94 -21.83
C ASN A 180 -9.92 21.01 -22.66
N ARG A 181 -8.69 20.79 -23.13
CA ARG A 181 -8.04 21.67 -24.12
C ARG A 181 -8.53 21.43 -25.54
N ASP A 182 -9.13 20.27 -25.82
CA ASP A 182 -9.69 19.94 -27.14
C ASP A 182 -11.13 20.49 -27.25
N PRO A 183 -11.39 21.50 -28.10
CA PRO A 183 -12.72 22.08 -28.28
C PRO A 183 -13.76 21.09 -28.82
N LEU A 184 -13.33 19.99 -29.46
CA LEU A 184 -14.24 18.97 -29.99
C LEU A 184 -14.78 18.03 -28.91
N MET A 185 -14.09 17.96 -27.77
CA MET A 185 -14.45 17.09 -26.65
C MET A 185 -14.98 17.85 -25.45
N ALA A 186 -14.49 19.08 -25.24
CA ALA A 186 -14.87 19.92 -24.13
C ALA A 186 -16.37 20.29 -24.16
N PRO A 187 -17.05 20.34 -23.00
CA PRO A 187 -16.53 20.04 -21.66
C PRO A 187 -16.46 18.52 -21.39
N VAL A 188 -15.34 18.07 -20.82
CA VAL A 188 -15.14 16.69 -20.37
C VAL A 188 -15.28 16.61 -18.86
N LYS A 189 -16.22 15.77 -18.39
CA LYS A 189 -16.41 15.47 -16.96
C LYS A 189 -15.58 14.27 -16.53
N GLY A 190 -15.24 14.22 -15.24
CA GLY A 190 -14.52 13.09 -14.64
C GLY A 190 -15.42 12.22 -13.77
N VAL A 191 -15.28 10.90 -13.91
CA VAL A 191 -15.80 9.93 -12.94
C VAL A 191 -14.64 9.09 -12.42
N TYR A 192 -14.45 9.05 -11.11
CA TYR A 192 -13.51 8.16 -10.45
C TYR A 192 -14.26 6.93 -9.91
N ALA A 193 -14.02 5.78 -10.54
CA ALA A 193 -14.73 4.54 -10.23
C ALA A 193 -13.80 3.54 -9.53
N ALA A 194 -14.24 2.97 -8.41
CA ALA A 194 -13.45 1.94 -7.73
C ALA A 194 -14.32 1.00 -6.88
N GLN A 195 -13.83 -0.21 -6.57
CA GLN A 195 -14.52 -1.07 -5.59
C GLN A 195 -14.52 -0.45 -4.19
N GLN A 196 -13.45 0.24 -3.84
CA GLN A 196 -13.31 0.93 -2.55
C GLN A 196 -12.61 2.26 -2.78
N ILE A 197 -13.20 3.37 -2.34
CA ILE A 197 -12.59 4.71 -2.42
C ILE A 197 -12.26 5.18 -1.02
N LYS A 198 -10.98 5.49 -0.75
CA LYS A 198 -10.55 6.02 0.55
C LYS A 198 -11.21 7.38 0.82
N PRO A 199 -11.54 7.72 2.09
CA PRO A 199 -12.17 9.00 2.42
C PRO A 199 -11.40 10.22 1.91
N GLN A 200 -10.07 10.23 2.00
CA GLN A 200 -9.27 11.37 1.52
C GLN A 200 -9.35 11.54 0.00
N ALA A 201 -9.36 10.43 -0.75
CA ALA A 201 -9.49 10.46 -2.19
C ALA A 201 -10.87 10.97 -2.62
N ARG A 202 -11.93 10.54 -1.93
CA ARG A 202 -13.30 11.04 -2.18
C ARG A 202 -13.42 12.55 -1.96
N VAL A 203 -12.85 13.06 -0.86
CA VAL A 203 -12.83 14.50 -0.56
C VAL A 203 -12.11 15.27 -1.67
N LEU A 204 -10.93 14.80 -2.10
CA LEU A 204 -10.18 15.45 -3.16
C LEU A 204 -10.92 15.41 -4.50
N ALA A 205 -11.52 14.28 -4.87
CA ALA A 205 -12.28 14.16 -6.11
C ALA A 205 -13.46 15.16 -6.13
N GLN A 206 -14.21 15.25 -5.04
CA GLN A 206 -15.32 16.21 -4.92
C GLN A 206 -14.85 17.66 -5.02
N ASP A 207 -13.73 18.02 -4.37
CA ASP A 207 -13.12 19.34 -4.46
C ASP A 207 -12.74 19.72 -5.90
N ARG A 208 -12.32 18.73 -6.71
CA ARG A 208 -11.99 18.89 -8.13
C ARG A 208 -13.20 18.77 -9.08
N GLY A 209 -14.41 18.60 -8.55
CA GLY A 209 -15.61 18.41 -9.37
C GLY A 209 -15.66 17.06 -10.12
N ILE A 210 -15.00 16.04 -9.58
CA ILE A 210 -14.97 14.66 -10.09
C ILE A 210 -15.99 13.83 -9.32
N ASP A 211 -16.90 13.19 -10.05
CA ASP A 211 -17.90 12.30 -9.47
C ASP A 211 -17.26 10.97 -9.03
N CYS A 212 -17.71 10.41 -7.91
CA CYS A 212 -17.17 9.16 -7.38
C CYS A 212 -18.19 8.02 -7.49
N LEU A 213 -17.82 6.91 -8.13
CA LEU A 213 -18.64 5.71 -8.26
C LEU A 213 -18.01 4.52 -7.52
N THR A 214 -18.75 3.93 -6.59
CA THR A 214 -18.34 2.66 -5.97
C THR A 214 -18.87 1.50 -6.80
N LEU A 215 -18.00 0.57 -7.21
CA LEU A 215 -18.34 -0.58 -8.05
C LEU A 215 -18.49 -1.86 -7.21
N ASP A 216 -19.58 -2.58 -7.40
CA ASP A 216 -19.75 -3.93 -6.85
C ASP A 216 -19.23 -4.96 -7.86
N TYR A 217 -18.02 -5.45 -7.63
CA TYR A 217 -17.34 -6.35 -8.56
C TYR A 217 -17.98 -7.73 -8.66
N ASP A 218 -18.61 -8.21 -7.60
CA ASP A 218 -19.23 -9.54 -7.59
C ASP A 218 -20.56 -9.50 -8.35
N ALA A 219 -21.36 -8.45 -8.13
CA ALA A 219 -22.55 -8.17 -8.94
C ALA A 219 -22.20 -7.99 -10.42
N MET A 220 -21.14 -7.23 -10.73
CA MET A 220 -20.70 -7.00 -12.12
C MET A 220 -20.26 -8.29 -12.83
N ARG A 221 -19.67 -9.26 -12.12
CA ARG A 221 -19.30 -10.57 -12.71
C ARG A 221 -20.49 -11.52 -12.89
N GLY A 222 -21.69 -11.13 -12.47
CA GLY A 222 -22.86 -12.02 -12.49
C GLY A 222 -22.75 -13.16 -11.47
N VAL A 223 -21.90 -13.00 -10.44
CA VAL A 223 -21.91 -13.88 -9.27
C VAL A 223 -23.06 -13.39 -8.39
N ASP A 224 -24.29 -13.68 -8.81
CA ASP A 224 -25.45 -13.55 -7.94
C ASP A 224 -25.22 -14.45 -6.72
N ASP A 225 -25.27 -13.86 -5.53
CA ASP A 225 -25.42 -14.58 -4.26
C ASP A 225 -26.65 -15.50 -4.37
N VAL A 226 -26.42 -16.77 -4.70
CA VAL A 226 -27.46 -17.81 -4.64
C VAL A 226 -27.99 -17.96 -3.20
N ASP A 227 -27.23 -17.50 -2.19
CA ASP A 227 -27.61 -17.51 -0.79
C ASP A 227 -28.50 -16.33 -0.34
N SER A 228 -28.60 -15.24 -1.11
CA SER A 228 -29.43 -14.07 -0.73
C SER A 228 -30.89 -14.16 -1.19
N ARG A 229 -31.24 -15.16 -2.03
CA ARG A 229 -32.61 -15.40 -2.52
C ARG A 229 -33.46 -16.31 -1.62
N CYS A 230 -32.90 -16.83 -0.52
CA CYS A 230 -33.62 -17.67 0.44
C CYS A 230 -33.68 -17.06 1.85
N ALA A 231 -34.09 -15.80 1.99
CA ALA A 231 -34.57 -15.28 3.27
C ALA A 231 -35.58 -14.14 3.08
N GLY A 232 -36.87 -14.42 3.28
CA GLY A 232 -37.81 -13.42 3.78
C GLY A 232 -38.98 -12.99 2.90
N SER A 233 -39.68 -13.88 2.20
CA SER A 233 -41.09 -13.65 1.87
C SER A 233 -41.97 -14.22 2.99
N THR A 234 -42.20 -13.46 4.05
CA THR A 234 -43.24 -13.79 5.05
C THR A 234 -44.42 -12.86 4.86
N THR A 235 -45.35 -13.27 4.00
CA THR A 235 -46.71 -12.74 3.96
C THR A 235 -47.42 -13.17 5.24
N SER A 236 -47.84 -12.21 6.05
CA SER A 236 -48.63 -12.42 7.25
C SER A 236 -50.03 -12.97 6.90
N ILE A 237 -50.33 -14.19 7.35
CA ILE A 237 -51.71 -14.67 7.47
C ILE A 237 -51.91 -15.09 8.92
N ARG A 238 -52.87 -14.43 9.59
CA ARG A 238 -53.40 -14.81 10.90
C ARG A 238 -54.37 -15.97 10.73
N ALA A 239 -54.25 -17.00 11.56
CA ALA A 239 -55.37 -17.83 12.00
C ALA A 239 -55.03 -18.47 13.37
N SER A 240 -56.09 -18.70 14.13
CA SER A 240 -56.17 -18.82 15.58
C SER A 240 -56.21 -20.27 16.11
N SER A 241 -55.86 -20.38 17.40
CA SER A 241 -56.38 -21.26 18.47
C SER A 241 -56.20 -22.78 18.42
N ASP A 242 -55.63 -23.25 19.54
CA ASP A 242 -55.81 -24.52 20.27
C ASP A 242 -55.21 -25.82 19.74
N VAL A 243 -54.28 -26.39 20.52
CA VAL A 243 -54.36 -27.70 21.20
C VAL A 243 -53.06 -27.98 22.00
N THR A 244 -53.23 -28.53 23.20
CA THR A 244 -52.23 -28.84 24.25
C THR A 244 -51.35 -30.08 23.96
N PRO A 245 -50.28 -30.33 24.76
CA PRO A 245 -49.03 -30.93 24.26
C PRO A 245 -48.88 -32.45 24.49
N GLY A 246 -48.19 -33.11 23.55
CA GLY A 246 -47.73 -34.50 23.65
C GLY A 246 -46.20 -34.59 23.74
N ARG A 247 -45.74 -35.37 24.71
CA ARG A 247 -44.34 -35.62 25.10
C ARG A 247 -43.45 -36.16 23.96
N GLY A 248 -42.23 -35.65 23.87
CA GLY A 248 -41.14 -36.23 23.08
C GLY A 248 -39.79 -35.74 23.60
N THR A 249 -39.05 -36.65 24.21
CA THR A 249 -37.75 -36.48 24.88
C THR A 249 -36.65 -36.14 23.87
N VAL A 250 -35.93 -35.02 24.08
CA VAL A 250 -34.67 -34.70 23.40
C VAL A 250 -33.58 -34.58 24.46
N VAL A 251 -32.55 -35.41 24.36
CA VAL A 251 -31.33 -35.37 25.18
C VAL A 251 -30.35 -34.39 24.53
N PRO A 252 -29.85 -33.36 25.22
CA PRO A 252 -28.77 -32.54 24.71
C PRO A 252 -27.41 -33.09 25.14
N VAL A 253 -26.50 -33.24 24.18
CA VAL A 253 -25.07 -33.50 24.42
C VAL A 253 -24.38 -32.16 24.71
N GLN A 254 -24.05 -31.92 25.98
CA GLN A 254 -23.17 -30.83 26.41
C GLN A 254 -21.71 -31.20 26.11
N ARG A 255 -20.99 -30.33 25.39
CA ARG A 255 -19.53 -30.24 25.47
C ARG A 255 -19.17 -28.93 26.17
N HIS A 256 -18.55 -29.08 27.34
CA HIS A 256 -17.99 -28.03 28.16
C HIS A 256 -16.75 -27.42 27.46
N ILE A 257 -16.70 -26.08 27.44
CA ILE A 257 -15.46 -25.31 27.32
C ILE A 257 -15.24 -24.71 28.71
N GLU A 258 -14.19 -25.15 29.40
CA GLU A 258 -13.74 -24.57 30.65
C GLU A 258 -12.89 -23.33 30.36
N SER A 259 -13.32 -22.17 30.87
CA SER A 259 -12.51 -20.97 31.01
C SER A 259 -11.92 -20.93 32.42
N ALA A 260 -10.60 -20.91 32.54
CA ALA A 260 -9.91 -20.65 33.80
C ALA A 260 -9.62 -19.15 33.93
N ASP A 261 -10.29 -18.52 34.89
CA ASP A 261 -9.97 -17.21 35.45
C ASP A 261 -9.24 -17.45 36.80
N ASP A 262 -8.09 -16.83 37.03
CA ASP A 262 -7.64 -16.52 38.39
C ASP A 262 -6.76 -15.25 38.44
N ARG A 263 -7.46 -14.12 38.64
CA ARG A 263 -7.34 -13.13 39.73
C ARG A 263 -5.98 -12.60 40.25
N ASN A 264 -5.98 -11.26 40.32
CA ASN A 264 -5.52 -10.36 41.42
C ASN A 264 -4.00 -10.17 41.61
N ARG A 265 -3.43 -9.01 42.03
CA ARG A 265 -3.93 -7.83 42.77
C ARG A 265 -2.85 -6.71 42.73
N TRP A 266 -3.24 -5.50 43.16
CA TRP A 266 -2.51 -4.33 43.74
C TRP A 266 -3.11 -3.06 43.07
N GLY A 267 -4.17 -2.40 43.58
CA GLY A 267 -4.25 -1.60 44.81
C GLY A 267 -3.41 -0.31 44.64
N GLY A 268 -3.90 0.92 44.56
CA GLY A 268 -5.08 1.59 45.10
C GLY A 268 -4.60 2.84 45.87
N GLY A 269 -5.10 4.04 45.54
CA GLY A 269 -4.80 5.27 46.28
C GLY A 269 -5.45 6.51 45.67
N VAL A 270 -6.49 7.02 46.33
CA VAL A 270 -7.24 8.26 46.00
C VAL A 270 -7.37 9.12 47.27
N CYS A 271 -7.57 10.43 47.04
CA CYS A 271 -8.31 11.44 47.84
C CYS A 271 -7.49 12.46 48.69
N PRO A 272 -8.03 13.67 49.01
CA PRO A 272 -8.88 14.60 48.22
C PRO A 272 -8.69 16.14 48.52
N GLY A 273 -9.44 17.01 47.81
CA GLY A 273 -9.85 18.39 48.20
C GLY A 273 -8.97 19.54 47.68
N THR A 274 -9.42 20.74 47.26
CA THR A 274 -10.64 21.53 47.51
C THR A 274 -10.90 22.60 46.41
N THR A 275 -12.18 22.93 46.23
CA THR A 275 -12.90 24.12 45.71
C THR A 275 -12.16 25.42 45.32
N GLY A 276 -12.66 26.10 44.26
CA GLY A 276 -12.57 27.58 44.16
C GLY A 276 -12.77 28.17 42.76
N ALA A 277 -13.69 29.13 42.63
CA ALA A 277 -14.12 29.84 41.43
C ALA A 277 -13.10 30.84 40.84
N GLY A 278 -13.35 31.32 39.61
CA GLY A 278 -12.82 32.62 39.16
C GLY A 278 -12.51 32.72 37.65
N GLN A 279 -13.37 33.44 36.92
CA GLN A 279 -13.00 34.13 35.68
C GLN A 279 -11.99 35.23 36.03
N ASP A 280 -10.87 35.35 35.31
CA ASP A 280 -10.48 36.60 34.65
C ASP A 280 -9.17 36.55 33.85
N HIS A 281 -9.12 37.46 32.89
CA HIS A 281 -8.06 37.73 31.91
C HIS A 281 -6.60 37.70 32.40
N CYS A 282 -5.71 37.06 31.62
CA CYS A 282 -4.37 37.59 31.44
C CYS A 282 -3.74 37.21 30.08
N ARG A 283 -3.55 38.23 29.23
CA ARG A 283 -2.74 38.20 28.00
C ARG A 283 -1.29 37.80 28.32
N ARG A 284 -0.74 36.76 27.66
CA ARG A 284 0.72 36.60 27.52
C ARG A 284 1.13 36.05 26.13
N ARG A 285 1.56 37.02 25.31
CA ARG A 285 2.71 37.05 24.38
C ARG A 285 3.15 35.75 23.69
N ARG A 286 3.00 35.72 22.35
CA ARG A 286 3.75 34.87 21.41
C ARG A 286 5.26 35.21 21.45
N PRO A 287 6.18 34.24 21.35
CA PRO A 287 7.58 34.53 21.06
C PRO A 287 7.78 34.82 19.57
N ARG A 288 8.50 35.90 19.27
CA ARG A 288 8.97 36.28 17.93
C ARG A 288 10.06 35.31 17.45
N LEU A 289 9.90 34.80 16.23
CA LEU A 289 10.97 34.16 15.46
C LEU A 289 12.06 35.21 15.16
N ARG A 290 13.31 34.86 15.47
CA ARG A 290 14.51 35.63 15.10
C ARG A 290 14.88 35.32 13.65
N GLU A 291 14.95 36.35 12.83
CA GLU A 291 15.62 36.35 11.53
C GLU A 291 17.15 36.17 11.72
N ARG A 292 17.78 35.43 10.81
CA ARG A 292 19.23 35.48 10.56
C ARG A 292 19.48 35.64 9.05
N PRO A 293 20.57 36.31 8.65
CA PRO A 293 20.64 37.01 7.38
C PRO A 293 21.41 36.26 6.28
N ASP A 294 21.12 36.74 5.06
CA ASP A 294 21.73 36.57 3.74
C ASP A 294 23.16 36.03 3.68
N TYR A 295 23.35 35.00 2.83
CA TYR A 295 24.66 34.63 2.29
C TYR A 295 24.80 35.12 0.84
N VAL A 296 25.80 35.96 0.66
CA VAL A 296 26.17 36.71 -0.53
C VAL A 296 26.70 35.80 -1.65
N ARG A 297 26.20 36.02 -2.87
CA ARG A 297 26.79 35.55 -4.13
C ARG A 297 28.19 36.16 -4.33
N ARG A 298 29.19 35.33 -4.60
CA ARG A 298 30.43 35.76 -5.28
C ARG A 298 30.55 35.04 -6.62
N SER A 299 30.34 35.80 -7.68
CA SER A 299 30.85 35.57 -9.02
C SER A 299 32.22 36.23 -9.14
N CYS A 300 33.24 35.50 -9.60
CA CYS A 300 34.39 36.09 -10.27
C CYS A 300 34.83 35.21 -11.45
N TRP A 301 35.09 35.91 -12.54
CA TRP A 301 35.48 35.48 -13.87
C TRP A 301 36.93 34.97 -13.94
N GLY A 302 37.27 34.20 -14.99
CA GLY A 302 38.66 34.06 -15.45
C GLY A 302 38.99 32.82 -16.29
N ILE A 303 38.66 32.85 -17.59
CA ILE A 303 39.41 32.21 -18.71
C ILE A 303 40.25 33.38 -19.31
N PRO A 304 41.48 33.27 -19.91
CA PRO A 304 42.09 32.22 -20.80
C PRO A 304 43.59 31.93 -20.48
N ALA A 305 44.46 31.21 -21.22
CA ALA A 305 44.50 30.20 -22.30
C ALA A 305 46.00 29.78 -22.45
N CYS A 306 46.27 28.72 -23.23
CA CYS A 306 47.58 28.27 -23.79
C CYS A 306 48.56 27.65 -22.77
N VAL A 307 49.18 26.48 -22.99
CA VAL A 307 49.78 25.86 -24.20
C VAL A 307 49.46 24.37 -24.23
#